data_AF-A0A949D536-F1
#
_entry.id   AF-A0A949D536-F1
#
_cell.length_a   1.000
_cell.length_b   1.000
_cell.length_c   1.000
_cell.angle_alpha   90.00
_cell.angle_beta   90.00
_cell.angle_gamma   90.00
#
_symmetry.space_group_name_H-M   'P 1'
#
loop_
_entity.id
_entity.type
_entity.pdbx_description
1 polymer ?
#
loop_
_entity_poly.entity_id
_entity_poly.type
_entity_poly.pdbx_seq_one_letter_code
_entity_poly.pdbx_strand_id
1 'polypeptide(L)'
;MGNAALQPANDSERAGQGQVLPGRGLLNYAAHAEEPVSAILESELPAAADPARARLTAAYCRDETEAMADLVAQAALPASERDRVLARATELVARVRAKAGQQSAVESFMRQYDLSSEEGVLLMCVAEALLRIPDKDTADKLIADKLGEADWEKHLGKSDSVLVNAGTWGLMLTGKFIALGEDTRRNFAGALRRLVGRSGEPVIRLAVRQAMRIMGHQFVMGRSIAEALDRAGAKDNRIYRYSYDMLGEAALTQPDAERYMRAYRDAIVALGARGPFNDVLDAPSISIKLSALHPRYEVSKRARVHAELIPKLLELAQLAKKNGIGLTVDAEEADRLELSLEVITAVHADTSLNGWNGYGLAVQAYLKRAPFVIDWLAEKARKAGRRFCVRLVKG
;
A
#
# COMPACT_ATOMS: atom_id res chain seq x y z
N MET A 1 32.30 12.12 -48.10
CA MET A 1 31.91 12.98 -49.24
C MET A 1 30.65 13.71 -48.80
N GLY A 2 30.62 14.96 -48.32
CA GLY A 2 31.50 16.11 -48.55
C GLY A 2 30.95 16.99 -49.67
N ASN A 3 30.13 18.00 -49.32
CA ASN A 3 29.85 19.28 -50.02
C ASN A 3 28.64 19.93 -49.31
N ALA A 4 28.66 21.08 -48.61
CA ALA A 4 29.35 22.38 -48.72
C ALA A 4 28.80 23.34 -49.79
N ALA A 5 28.53 24.58 -49.32
CA ALA A 5 28.40 25.87 -50.02
C ALA A 5 27.05 26.25 -50.66
N LEU A 6 26.58 27.51 -50.72
CA LEU A 6 26.96 28.82 -50.13
C LEU A 6 25.79 29.80 -50.43
N GLN A 7 25.68 30.87 -49.62
CA GLN A 7 24.80 32.04 -49.75
C GLN A 7 24.98 32.82 -51.07
N PRO A 8 24.05 33.76 -51.38
CA PRO A 8 24.47 35.16 -51.26
C PRO A 8 23.43 36.08 -50.60
N ALA A 9 23.95 37.14 -49.99
CA ALA A 9 23.20 38.32 -49.56
C ALA A 9 22.99 39.29 -50.75
N ASN A 10 21.96 40.14 -50.67
CA ASN A 10 22.09 41.55 -50.97
C ASN A 10 20.88 42.37 -50.51
N ASP A 11 21.23 43.57 -50.03
CA ASP A 11 20.42 44.66 -49.52
C ASP A 11 19.39 45.22 -50.52
N SER A 12 18.32 45.85 -50.02
CA SER A 12 18.04 47.27 -50.31
C SER A 12 16.75 47.78 -49.65
N GLU A 13 16.87 49.01 -49.19
CA GLU A 13 15.89 49.88 -48.55
C GLU A 13 14.66 50.18 -49.42
N ARG A 14 13.49 50.43 -48.82
CA ARG A 14 12.87 51.78 -48.75
C ARG A 14 11.47 51.79 -48.13
N ALA A 15 11.21 52.92 -47.50
CA ALA A 15 10.13 53.27 -46.60
C ALA A 15 8.75 53.48 -47.25
N GLY A 16 7.69 53.42 -46.42
CA GLY A 16 6.34 53.84 -46.79
C GLY A 16 5.37 53.79 -45.60
N GLN A 17 5.06 54.96 -45.06
CA GLN A 17 4.29 55.30 -43.85
C GLN A 17 2.87 54.69 -43.72
N GLY A 18 2.43 54.46 -42.47
CA GLY A 18 1.04 54.12 -42.13
C GLY A 18 0.71 54.18 -40.63
N GLN A 19 0.55 55.41 -40.14
CA GLN A 19 -0.26 55.90 -38.98
C GLN A 19 -0.33 55.16 -37.62
N VAL A 20 -0.05 55.96 -36.60
CA VAL A 20 -0.12 55.71 -35.14
C VAL A 20 -1.56 55.78 -34.62
N LEU A 21 -1.93 54.82 -33.76
CA LEU A 21 -3.06 54.94 -32.81
C LEU A 21 -2.49 54.94 -31.37
N PRO A 22 -2.88 55.88 -30.49
CA PRO A 22 -2.36 55.97 -29.13
C PRO A 22 -3.28 55.25 -28.13
N GLY A 23 -2.72 54.48 -27.19
CA GLY A 23 -3.51 53.90 -26.09
C GLY A 23 -2.78 52.88 -25.22
N ARG A 24 -2.06 53.40 -24.22
CA ARG A 24 -1.66 52.83 -22.90
C ARG A 24 -2.16 51.40 -22.59
N GLY A 25 -1.35 50.46 -22.08
CA GLY A 25 -0.02 50.58 -21.51
C GLY A 25 0.74 49.25 -21.52
N LEU A 26 2.03 49.35 -21.85
CA LEU A 26 3.01 48.31 -21.58
C LEU A 26 3.11 48.17 -20.06
N LEU A 27 2.61 47.07 -19.52
CA LEU A 27 3.08 46.61 -18.22
C LEU A 27 4.59 46.38 -18.37
N ASN A 28 5.36 47.27 -17.77
CA ASN A 28 6.78 47.12 -17.54
C ASN A 28 7.00 45.73 -16.92
N TYR A 29 7.56 44.80 -17.69
CA TYR A 29 8.28 43.64 -17.15
C TYR A 29 9.60 44.16 -16.57
N ALA A 30 9.49 45.04 -15.57
CA ALA A 30 10.62 45.47 -14.77
C ALA A 30 10.90 44.34 -13.78
N ALA A 31 12.03 43.65 -14.02
CA ALA A 31 12.81 42.91 -13.02
C ALA A 31 11.98 42.29 -11.89
N HIS A 32 11.36 41.13 -12.16
CA HIS A 32 11.31 40.15 -11.09
C HIS A 32 12.76 39.77 -10.81
N ALA A 33 13.31 40.35 -9.75
CA ALA A 33 14.53 39.85 -9.15
C ALA A 33 14.38 38.34 -9.06
N GLU A 34 15.34 37.62 -9.64
CA GLU A 34 15.50 36.20 -9.41
C GLU A 34 15.66 36.02 -7.90
N GLU A 35 14.56 35.78 -7.17
CA GLU A 35 14.68 35.09 -5.91
C GLU A 35 15.38 33.78 -6.25
N PRO A 36 16.58 33.52 -5.70
CA PRO A 36 17.30 32.31 -6.04
C PRO A 36 16.38 31.15 -5.66
N VAL A 37 16.15 30.24 -6.61
CA VAL A 37 15.35 29.02 -6.42
C VAL A 37 15.76 28.24 -5.15
N SER A 38 16.97 28.49 -4.61
CA SER A 38 17.42 27.99 -3.31
C SER A 38 16.51 28.40 -2.15
N ALA A 39 16.07 29.66 -2.07
CA ALA A 39 15.30 30.16 -0.93
C ALA A 39 13.92 29.48 -0.80
N ILE A 40 13.34 29.04 -1.92
CA ILE A 40 12.03 28.35 -1.95
C ILE A 40 12.15 26.90 -1.44
N LEU A 41 13.30 26.25 -1.65
CA LEU A 41 13.52 24.84 -1.32
C LEU A 41 14.33 24.63 -0.04
N GLU A 42 14.99 25.66 0.49
CA GLU A 42 15.88 25.58 1.65
C GLU A 42 15.23 24.95 2.89
N SER A 43 13.94 25.21 3.16
CA SER A 43 13.23 24.59 4.30
C SER A 43 12.93 23.10 4.08
N GLU A 44 12.86 22.67 2.82
CA GLU A 44 12.50 21.30 2.42
C GLU A 44 13.74 20.44 2.14
N LEU A 45 14.90 21.06 1.92
CA LEU A 45 16.17 20.35 1.78
C LEU A 45 16.60 19.77 3.14
N PRO A 46 17.09 18.52 3.16
CA PRO A 46 17.65 17.96 4.38
C PRO A 46 18.92 18.71 4.78
N ALA A 47 19.11 18.92 6.08
CA ALA A 47 20.36 19.49 6.61
C ALA A 47 21.58 18.63 6.21
N ALA A 48 22.78 19.21 6.32
CA ALA A 48 24.05 18.60 5.93
C ALA A 48 24.09 17.08 6.21
N ALA A 49 24.31 16.31 5.15
CA ALA A 49 24.04 14.88 5.15
C ALA A 49 24.92 14.14 6.17
N ASP A 50 24.27 13.54 7.16
CA ASP A 50 24.82 12.43 7.93
C ASP A 50 25.45 11.41 6.93
N PRO A 51 26.70 10.98 7.11
CA PRO A 51 27.36 10.06 6.18
C PRO A 51 26.53 8.82 5.86
N ALA A 52 25.76 8.31 6.82
CA ALA A 52 24.90 7.15 6.60
C ALA A 52 23.67 7.48 5.73
N ARG A 53 23.18 8.70 5.80
CA ARG A 53 22.10 9.20 4.94
C ARG A 53 22.61 9.39 3.52
N ALA A 54 23.80 9.96 3.37
CA ALA A 54 24.43 10.16 2.07
C ALA A 54 24.57 8.84 1.29
N ARG A 55 24.93 7.74 1.98
CA ARG A 55 24.97 6.39 1.36
C ARG A 55 23.61 5.93 0.87
N LEU A 56 22.56 6.14 1.67
CA LEU A 56 21.19 5.78 1.29
C LEU A 56 20.70 6.59 0.09
N THR A 57 20.91 7.91 0.08
CA THR A 57 20.52 8.78 -1.03
C THR A 57 21.30 8.44 -2.30
N ALA A 58 22.60 8.17 -2.20
CA ALA A 58 23.42 7.73 -3.34
C ALA A 58 22.93 6.40 -3.94
N ALA A 59 22.32 5.53 -3.12
CA ALA A 59 21.79 4.25 -3.55
C ALA A 59 20.38 4.34 -4.19
N TYR A 60 19.75 5.53 -4.26
CA TYR A 60 18.38 5.70 -4.77
C TYR A 60 18.22 5.14 -6.19
N CYS A 61 19.09 5.58 -7.10
CA CYS A 61 19.11 5.16 -8.51
C CYS A 61 20.36 4.34 -8.84
N ARG A 62 20.92 3.61 -7.86
CA ARG A 62 22.11 2.77 -8.07
C ARG A 62 21.92 1.84 -9.27
N ASP A 63 22.97 1.57 -10.03
CA ASP A 63 22.91 0.57 -11.09
C ASP A 63 22.48 -0.80 -10.50
N GLU A 64 21.59 -1.49 -11.21
CA GLU A 64 21.05 -2.76 -10.72
C GLU A 64 22.09 -3.88 -10.76
N THR A 65 22.95 -3.90 -11.78
CA THR A 65 24.00 -4.90 -11.93
C THR A 65 25.00 -4.80 -10.78
N GLU A 66 25.42 -3.58 -10.46
CA GLU A 66 26.29 -3.32 -9.31
C GLU A 66 25.64 -3.71 -7.99
N ALA A 67 24.38 -3.32 -7.76
CA ALA A 67 23.66 -3.68 -6.54
C ALA A 67 23.50 -5.20 -6.39
N MET A 68 23.18 -5.91 -7.48
CA MET A 68 23.02 -7.36 -7.48
C MET A 68 24.35 -8.09 -7.25
N ALA A 69 25.46 -7.62 -7.84
CA ALA A 69 26.77 -8.21 -7.62
C ALA A 69 27.15 -8.21 -6.12
N ASP A 70 26.95 -7.08 -5.44
CA ASP A 70 27.18 -6.96 -4.00
C ASP A 70 26.27 -7.89 -3.18
N LEU A 71 24.98 -7.93 -3.52
CA LEU A 71 23.98 -8.73 -2.79
C LEU A 71 24.20 -10.23 -2.97
N VAL A 72 24.57 -10.69 -4.17
CA VAL A 72 24.88 -12.09 -4.44
C VAL A 72 26.10 -12.53 -3.63
N ALA A 73 27.14 -11.70 -3.56
CA ALA A 73 28.31 -11.99 -2.74
C ALA A 73 27.96 -12.13 -1.25
N GLN A 74 27.08 -11.27 -0.73
CA GLN A 74 26.63 -11.31 0.67
C GLN A 74 25.66 -12.45 0.97
N ALA A 75 24.79 -12.82 0.02
CA ALA A 75 23.78 -13.86 0.19
C ALA A 75 24.32 -15.27 -0.13
N ALA A 76 25.59 -15.41 -0.50
CA ALA A 76 26.21 -16.69 -0.83
C ALA A 76 26.23 -17.61 0.40
N LEU A 77 25.70 -18.82 0.23
CA LEU A 77 25.66 -19.85 1.27
C LEU A 77 26.66 -20.97 0.96
N PRO A 78 27.32 -21.56 1.98
CA PRO A 78 28.07 -22.80 1.81
C PRO A 78 27.18 -23.93 1.29
N ALA A 79 27.75 -24.87 0.52
CA ALA A 79 26.97 -25.93 -0.12
C ALA A 79 26.10 -26.74 0.86
N SER A 80 26.65 -27.09 2.03
CA SER A 80 25.92 -27.80 3.08
C SER A 80 24.74 -27.02 3.65
N GLU A 81 24.84 -25.68 3.74
CA GLU A 81 23.73 -24.84 4.19
C GLU A 81 22.65 -24.73 3.12
N ARG A 82 23.08 -24.53 1.86
CA ARG A 82 22.17 -24.50 0.71
C ARG A 82 21.36 -25.79 0.61
N ASP A 83 21.99 -26.95 0.79
CA ASP A 83 21.30 -28.24 0.70
C ASP A 83 20.28 -28.41 1.83
N ARG A 84 20.58 -27.94 3.06
CA ARG A 84 19.61 -27.89 4.17
C ARG A 84 18.43 -26.97 3.86
N VAL A 85 18.68 -25.80 3.29
CA VAL A 85 17.63 -24.85 2.87
C VAL A 85 16.74 -25.48 1.80
N LEU A 86 17.31 -26.11 0.78
CA LEU A 86 16.58 -26.80 -0.29
C LEU A 86 15.72 -27.94 0.24
N ALA A 87 16.25 -28.77 1.15
CA ALA A 87 15.51 -29.86 1.77
C ALA A 87 14.30 -29.32 2.55
N ARG A 88 14.51 -28.29 3.38
CA ARG A 88 13.43 -27.67 4.17
C ARG A 88 12.38 -26.98 3.30
N ALA A 89 12.80 -26.24 2.27
CA ALA A 89 11.90 -25.57 1.35
C ALA A 89 11.03 -26.59 0.59
N THR A 90 11.64 -27.67 0.10
CA THR A 90 10.94 -28.77 -0.56
C THR A 90 9.89 -29.39 0.36
N GLU A 91 10.26 -29.66 1.61
CA GLU A 91 9.34 -30.21 2.61
C GLU A 91 8.14 -29.29 2.88
N LEU A 92 8.39 -27.98 3.03
CA LEU A 92 7.31 -27.00 3.24
C LEU A 92 6.36 -26.95 2.04
N VAL A 93 6.90 -26.89 0.81
CA VAL A 93 6.10 -26.90 -0.42
C VAL A 93 5.29 -28.19 -0.55
N ALA A 94 5.89 -29.35 -0.24
CA ALA A 94 5.19 -30.63 -0.26
C ALA A 94 4.02 -30.66 0.73
N ARG A 95 4.22 -30.19 1.97
CA ARG A 95 3.16 -30.11 2.99
C ARG A 95 2.02 -29.18 2.58
N VAL A 96 2.33 -28.02 1.99
CA VAL A 96 1.32 -27.08 1.46
C VAL A 96 0.52 -27.72 0.33
N ARG A 97 1.20 -28.38 -0.63
CA ARG A 97 0.54 -29.07 -1.74
C ARG A 97 -0.34 -30.24 -1.29
N ALA A 98 0.10 -31.00 -0.29
CA ALA A 98 -0.69 -32.09 0.28
C ALA A 98 -1.98 -31.57 0.96
N LYS A 99 -1.90 -30.40 1.62
CA LYS A 99 -3.07 -29.75 2.23
C LYS A 99 -3.99 -29.08 1.22
N ALA A 100 -3.50 -28.71 0.03
CA ALA A 100 -4.33 -28.12 -1.02
C ALA A 100 -5.44 -29.07 -1.53
N GLY A 101 -5.34 -30.38 -1.28
CA GLY A 101 -6.42 -31.34 -1.52
C GLY A 101 -7.59 -31.25 -0.51
N GLN A 102 -7.46 -30.44 0.55
CA GLN A 102 -8.57 -30.09 1.44
C GLN A 102 -9.35 -28.94 0.79
N GLN A 103 -10.59 -29.23 0.36
CA GLN A 103 -11.45 -28.35 -0.43
C GLN A 103 -11.38 -26.89 0.04
N SER A 104 -11.02 -25.99 -0.87
CA SER A 104 -11.06 -24.56 -0.55
C SER A 104 -12.51 -24.10 -0.35
N ALA A 105 -12.75 -23.12 0.52
CA ALA A 105 -14.08 -22.53 0.71
C ALA A 105 -14.70 -22.03 -0.61
N VAL A 106 -13.83 -21.69 -1.57
CA VAL A 106 -14.18 -21.22 -2.90
C VAL A 106 -14.61 -22.39 -3.81
N GLU A 107 -13.89 -23.52 -3.81
CA GLU A 107 -14.33 -24.72 -4.55
C GLU A 107 -15.63 -25.30 -4.02
N SER A 108 -15.82 -25.31 -2.68
CA SER A 108 -17.09 -25.68 -2.07
C SER A 108 -18.22 -24.74 -2.48
N PHE A 109 -17.93 -23.44 -2.61
CA PHE A 109 -18.88 -22.44 -3.10
C PHE A 109 -19.29 -22.70 -4.55
N MET A 110 -18.32 -22.99 -5.44
CA MET A 110 -18.61 -23.30 -6.84
C MET A 110 -19.54 -24.51 -6.99
N ARG A 111 -19.32 -25.56 -6.21
CA ARG A 111 -20.18 -26.76 -6.20
C ARG A 111 -21.56 -26.49 -5.61
N GLN A 112 -21.64 -25.70 -4.54
CA GLN A 112 -22.92 -25.42 -3.86
C GLN A 112 -23.93 -24.71 -4.77
N TYR A 113 -23.44 -23.86 -5.68
CA TYR A 113 -24.27 -23.07 -6.59
C TYR A 113 -24.21 -23.56 -8.05
N ASP A 114 -23.60 -24.73 -8.31
CA ASP A 114 -23.41 -25.32 -9.64
C ASP A 114 -22.87 -24.32 -10.69
N LEU A 115 -21.84 -23.59 -10.27
CA LEU A 115 -21.21 -22.54 -11.07
C LEU A 115 -20.08 -23.13 -11.90
N SER A 116 -20.03 -22.78 -13.19
CA SER A 116 -18.84 -22.98 -14.01
C SER A 116 -17.71 -22.05 -13.54
N SER A 117 -16.46 -22.38 -13.86
CA SER A 117 -15.31 -21.56 -13.50
C SER A 117 -15.43 -20.10 -13.96
N GLU A 118 -15.98 -19.86 -15.14
CA GLU A 118 -16.21 -18.51 -15.66
C GLU A 118 -17.27 -17.76 -14.84
N GLU A 119 -18.39 -18.41 -14.54
CA GLU A 119 -19.46 -17.85 -13.71
C GLU A 119 -18.98 -17.51 -12.29
N GLY A 120 -18.10 -18.35 -11.73
CA GLY A 120 -17.44 -18.08 -10.45
C GLY A 120 -16.60 -16.81 -10.48
N VAL A 121 -15.79 -16.63 -11.53
CA VAL A 121 -14.95 -15.43 -11.70
C VAL A 121 -15.83 -14.19 -11.79
N LEU A 122 -16.88 -14.24 -12.61
CA LEU A 122 -17.82 -13.11 -12.78
C LEU A 122 -18.46 -12.72 -11.45
N LEU A 123 -18.93 -13.72 -10.69
CA LEU A 123 -19.59 -13.49 -9.43
C LEU A 123 -18.65 -12.97 -8.34
N MET A 124 -17.38 -13.40 -8.34
CA MET A 124 -16.33 -12.83 -7.48
C MET A 124 -16.02 -11.37 -7.84
N CYS A 125 -15.96 -11.02 -9.13
CA CYS A 125 -15.79 -9.63 -9.57
C CYS A 125 -16.96 -8.74 -9.11
N VAL A 126 -18.20 -9.21 -9.23
CA VAL A 126 -19.39 -8.49 -8.71
C VAL A 126 -19.30 -8.33 -7.20
N ALA A 127 -18.99 -9.40 -6.47
CA ALA A 127 -18.88 -9.37 -5.03
C ALA A 127 -17.72 -8.45 -4.55
N GLU A 128 -16.61 -8.38 -5.28
CA GLU A 128 -15.49 -7.47 -4.99
C GLU A 128 -15.91 -6.01 -5.17
N ALA A 129 -16.58 -5.70 -6.27
CA ALA A 129 -17.10 -4.36 -6.53
C ALA A 129 -18.11 -3.92 -5.45
N LEU A 130 -18.98 -4.84 -5.01
CA LEU A 130 -19.96 -4.57 -3.95
C LEU A 130 -19.31 -4.39 -2.57
N LEU A 131 -18.21 -5.07 -2.28
CA LEU A 131 -17.45 -4.85 -1.03
C LEU A 131 -16.83 -3.45 -0.95
N ARG A 132 -16.65 -2.75 -2.08
CA ARG A 132 -16.18 -1.36 -2.12
C ARG A 132 -17.27 -0.35 -1.77
N ILE A 133 -18.53 -0.79 -1.66
CA ILE A 133 -19.65 0.07 -1.26
C ILE A 133 -19.77 0.02 0.28
N PRO A 134 -19.46 1.12 0.98
CA PRO A 134 -19.40 1.12 2.45
C PRO A 134 -20.80 1.04 3.10
N ASP A 135 -21.84 1.53 2.42
CA ASP A 135 -23.21 1.45 2.90
C ASP A 135 -23.87 0.12 2.48
N LYS A 136 -24.22 -0.69 3.48
CA LYS A 136 -24.83 -1.99 3.27
C LYS A 136 -26.20 -1.89 2.61
N ASP A 137 -26.97 -0.86 2.94
CA ASP A 137 -28.31 -0.68 2.37
C ASP A 137 -28.21 -0.29 0.89
N THR A 138 -27.25 0.55 0.52
CA THR A 138 -26.93 0.88 -0.87
C THR A 138 -26.41 -0.33 -1.63
N ALA A 139 -25.55 -1.15 -1.03
CA ALA A 139 -25.08 -2.39 -1.65
C ALA A 139 -26.25 -3.37 -1.87
N ASP A 140 -27.11 -3.60 -0.88
CA ASP A 140 -28.28 -4.47 -0.99
C ASP A 140 -29.33 -3.93 -1.98
N LYS A 141 -29.54 -2.61 -2.03
CA LYS A 141 -30.38 -1.95 -3.03
C LYS A 141 -29.79 -2.08 -4.43
N LEU A 142 -28.47 -1.94 -4.60
CA LEU A 142 -27.80 -2.11 -5.88
C LEU A 142 -27.85 -3.56 -6.36
N ILE A 143 -27.68 -4.52 -5.45
CA ILE A 143 -27.88 -5.95 -5.71
C ILE A 143 -29.30 -6.19 -6.21
N ALA A 144 -30.31 -5.62 -5.54
CA ALA A 144 -31.72 -5.78 -5.94
C ALA A 144 -32.05 -5.08 -7.27
N ASP A 145 -31.62 -3.83 -7.44
CA ASP A 145 -31.90 -2.98 -8.59
C ASP A 145 -31.16 -3.47 -9.85
N LYS A 146 -29.88 -3.88 -9.71
CA LYS A 146 -29.06 -4.30 -10.86
C LYS A 146 -29.20 -5.77 -11.20
N LEU A 147 -29.45 -6.68 -10.25
CA LEU A 147 -29.68 -8.09 -10.58
C LEU A 147 -31.13 -8.39 -10.97
N GLY A 148 -32.09 -7.58 -10.52
CA GLY A 148 -33.52 -7.77 -10.78
C GLY A 148 -34.04 -7.14 -12.09
N GLU A 149 -33.57 -5.94 -12.46
CA GLU A 149 -33.99 -5.27 -13.69
C GLU A 149 -32.84 -5.11 -14.70
N ALA A 150 -33.17 -5.35 -15.97
CA ALA A 150 -32.25 -5.70 -17.04
C ALA A 150 -31.47 -4.50 -17.63
N ASP A 151 -31.10 -3.49 -16.81
CA ASP A 151 -30.56 -2.19 -17.25
C ASP A 151 -29.03 -2.06 -17.05
N TRP A 152 -28.31 -3.17 -17.27
CA TRP A 152 -26.84 -3.26 -17.19
C TRP A 152 -26.13 -2.38 -18.24
N GLU A 153 -26.71 -2.23 -19.44
CA GLU A 153 -26.12 -1.48 -20.55
C GLU A 153 -25.97 0.02 -20.24
N LYS A 154 -26.91 0.62 -19.50
CA LYS A 154 -26.87 2.05 -19.18
C LYS A 154 -25.79 2.45 -18.17
N HIS A 155 -25.33 1.52 -17.33
CA HIS A 155 -24.50 1.85 -16.17
C HIS A 155 -23.09 1.24 -16.22
N LEU A 156 -22.79 0.31 -17.14
CA LEU A 156 -21.44 -0.25 -17.34
C LEU A 156 -20.60 0.49 -18.39
N GLY A 157 -21.22 1.31 -19.26
CA GLY A 157 -20.55 2.04 -20.35
C GLY A 157 -19.55 3.13 -19.93
N LYS A 158 -19.17 3.21 -18.65
CA LYS A 158 -18.23 4.21 -18.12
C LYS A 158 -17.20 3.63 -17.14
N SER A 159 -17.01 2.31 -17.08
CA SER A 159 -16.16 1.70 -16.05
C SER A 159 -15.32 0.55 -16.59
N ASP A 160 -14.09 0.86 -17.01
CA ASP A 160 -13.03 -0.13 -17.32
C ASP A 160 -12.55 -0.95 -16.08
N SER A 161 -13.20 -0.79 -14.92
CA SER A 161 -12.65 -1.14 -13.60
C SER A 161 -13.15 -2.46 -12.99
N VAL A 162 -14.33 -2.97 -13.40
CA VAL A 162 -14.95 -4.16 -12.76
C VAL A 162 -14.21 -5.47 -13.08
N LEU A 163 -13.45 -5.49 -14.18
CA LEU A 163 -12.74 -6.67 -14.68
C LEU A 163 -11.22 -6.66 -14.45
N VAL A 164 -10.67 -5.62 -13.81
CA VAL A 164 -9.22 -5.46 -13.62
C VAL A 164 -8.61 -6.64 -12.86
N ASN A 165 -9.38 -7.25 -11.95
CA ASN A 165 -8.93 -8.37 -11.12
C ASN A 165 -9.42 -9.74 -11.59
N ALA A 166 -10.06 -9.83 -12.75
CA ALA A 166 -10.57 -11.11 -13.26
C ALA A 166 -9.46 -12.17 -13.46
N GLY A 167 -8.24 -11.74 -13.79
CA GLY A 167 -7.07 -12.63 -13.88
C GLY A 167 -6.67 -13.21 -12.52
N THR A 168 -6.77 -12.43 -11.45
CA THR A 168 -6.51 -12.86 -10.06
C THR A 168 -7.54 -13.91 -9.63
N TRP A 169 -8.82 -13.65 -9.91
CA TRP A 169 -9.90 -14.58 -9.57
C TRP A 169 -9.88 -15.85 -10.43
N GLY A 170 -9.58 -15.73 -11.72
CA GLY A 170 -9.42 -16.87 -12.63
C GLY A 170 -8.30 -17.80 -12.16
N LEU A 171 -7.17 -17.23 -11.74
CA LEU A 171 -6.07 -17.99 -11.16
C LEU A 171 -6.47 -18.65 -9.83
N MET A 172 -7.16 -17.93 -8.94
CA MET A 172 -7.58 -18.45 -7.65
C MET A 172 -8.62 -19.58 -7.77
N LEU A 173 -9.52 -19.49 -8.74
CA LEU A 173 -10.62 -20.45 -8.94
C LEU A 173 -10.20 -21.69 -9.72
N THR A 174 -9.22 -21.59 -10.61
CA THR A 174 -8.89 -22.67 -11.56
C THR A 174 -7.44 -23.13 -11.53
N GLY A 175 -6.60 -22.45 -10.74
CA GLY A 175 -5.16 -22.70 -10.68
C GLY A 175 -4.41 -22.38 -11.98
N LYS A 176 -5.09 -21.81 -12.99
CA LYS A 176 -4.53 -21.39 -14.27
C LYS A 176 -4.86 -19.94 -14.52
N PHE A 177 -3.96 -19.24 -15.20
CA PHE A 177 -4.24 -17.90 -15.68
C PHE A 177 -5.28 -18.00 -16.81
N ILE A 178 -6.56 -17.93 -16.44
CA ILE A 178 -7.65 -17.87 -17.41
C ILE A 178 -7.74 -16.43 -17.85
N ALA A 179 -7.21 -16.14 -19.04
CA ALA A 179 -7.71 -15.01 -19.80
C ALA A 179 -9.18 -15.32 -20.10
N LEU A 180 -10.11 -14.66 -19.38
CA LEU A 180 -11.51 -14.63 -19.80
C LEU A 180 -11.51 -14.30 -21.30
N GLY A 181 -12.16 -15.14 -22.12
CA GLY A 181 -12.20 -14.94 -23.56
C GLY A 181 -12.61 -13.50 -23.90
N GLU A 182 -12.04 -12.91 -24.95
CA GLU A 182 -12.32 -11.53 -25.33
C GLU A 182 -13.82 -11.25 -25.50
N ASP A 183 -14.59 -12.27 -25.89
CA ASP A 183 -16.06 -12.24 -25.99
C ASP A 183 -16.75 -12.09 -24.63
N THR A 184 -16.27 -12.74 -23.57
CA THR A 184 -16.81 -12.64 -22.20
C THR A 184 -16.40 -11.32 -21.55
N ARG A 185 -15.22 -10.77 -21.87
CA ARG A 185 -14.82 -9.41 -21.44
C ARG A 185 -15.67 -8.33 -22.10
N ARG A 186 -15.96 -8.46 -23.40
CA ARG A 186 -16.85 -7.54 -24.13
C ARG A 186 -18.32 -7.72 -23.75
N ASN A 187 -18.73 -8.90 -23.30
CA ASN A 187 -20.13 -9.23 -22.99
C ASN A 187 -20.34 -9.77 -21.56
N PHE A 188 -19.70 -9.13 -20.58
CA PHE A 188 -19.86 -9.42 -19.15
C PHE A 188 -21.34 -9.39 -18.72
N ALA A 189 -22.07 -8.36 -19.17
CA ALA A 189 -23.49 -8.19 -18.88
C ALA A 189 -24.33 -9.36 -19.44
N GLY A 190 -24.03 -9.84 -20.65
CA GLY A 190 -24.72 -11.00 -21.24
C GLY A 190 -24.39 -12.32 -20.55
N ALA A 191 -23.15 -12.52 -20.09
CA ALA A 191 -22.77 -13.69 -19.30
C ALA A 191 -23.48 -13.70 -17.93
N LEU A 192 -23.52 -12.56 -17.25
CA LEU A 192 -24.23 -12.41 -15.98
C LEU A 192 -25.75 -12.58 -16.14
N ARG A 193 -26.34 -12.04 -17.21
CA ARG A 193 -27.77 -12.22 -17.53
C ARG A 193 -28.13 -13.69 -17.77
N ARG A 194 -27.27 -14.46 -18.44
CA ARG A 194 -27.46 -15.91 -18.61
C ARG A 194 -27.41 -16.66 -17.27
N LEU A 195 -26.48 -16.29 -16.39
CA LEU A 195 -26.37 -16.86 -15.06
C LEU A 195 -27.60 -16.55 -14.18
N VAL A 196 -28.08 -15.30 -14.20
CA VAL A 196 -29.31 -14.88 -13.51
C VAL A 196 -30.54 -15.59 -14.09
N GLY A 197 -30.64 -15.70 -15.41
CA GLY A 197 -31.74 -16.41 -16.09
C GLY A 197 -31.77 -17.92 -15.80
N ARG A 198 -30.61 -18.55 -15.63
CA ARG A 198 -30.49 -19.99 -15.29
C ARG A 198 -30.80 -20.26 -13.82
N SER A 199 -30.32 -19.42 -12.92
CA SER A 199 -30.30 -19.71 -11.47
C SER A 199 -31.36 -18.95 -10.67
N GLY A 200 -31.97 -17.92 -11.25
CA GLY A 200 -32.90 -17.02 -10.58
C GLY A 200 -32.21 -15.96 -9.71
N GLU A 201 -32.80 -14.76 -9.67
CA GLU A 201 -32.28 -13.62 -8.91
C GLU A 201 -32.03 -13.93 -7.40
N PRO A 202 -32.92 -14.64 -6.67
CA PRO A 202 -32.69 -14.92 -5.26
C PRO A 202 -31.46 -15.80 -4.98
N VAL A 203 -31.14 -16.72 -5.89
CA VAL A 203 -29.98 -17.62 -5.77
C VAL A 203 -28.69 -16.86 -6.02
N ILE A 204 -28.67 -16.00 -7.05
CA ILE A 204 -27.50 -15.15 -7.34
C ILE A 204 -27.25 -14.16 -6.22
N ARG A 205 -28.30 -13.57 -5.66
CA ARG A 205 -28.19 -12.71 -4.47
C ARG A 205 -27.55 -13.43 -3.29
N LEU A 206 -27.96 -14.67 -3.02
CA LEU A 206 -27.38 -15.48 -1.95
C LEU A 206 -25.92 -15.83 -2.24
N ALA A 207 -25.62 -16.21 -3.49
CA ALA A 207 -24.27 -16.54 -3.95
C ALA A 207 -23.31 -15.34 -3.82
N VAL A 208 -23.74 -14.15 -4.25
CA VAL A 208 -22.96 -12.89 -4.11
C VAL A 208 -22.71 -12.58 -2.64
N ARG A 209 -23.72 -12.67 -1.77
CA ARG A 209 -23.53 -12.47 -0.32
C ARG A 209 -22.56 -13.46 0.29
N GLN A 210 -22.62 -14.73 -0.12
CA GLN A 210 -21.71 -15.76 0.34
C GLN A 210 -20.28 -15.51 -0.18
N ALA A 211 -20.11 -15.06 -1.42
CA ALA A 211 -18.82 -14.64 -1.98
C ALA A 211 -18.23 -13.44 -1.22
N MET A 212 -19.04 -12.40 -0.97
CA MET A 212 -18.66 -11.26 -0.12
C MET A 212 -18.24 -11.71 1.28
N ARG A 213 -18.93 -12.70 1.86
CA ARG A 213 -18.59 -13.28 3.15
C ARG A 213 -17.25 -14.04 3.09
N ILE A 214 -17.02 -14.85 2.06
CA ILE A 214 -15.75 -15.58 1.87
C ILE A 214 -14.59 -14.60 1.74
N MET A 215 -14.72 -13.60 0.88
CA MET A 215 -13.70 -12.55 0.71
C MET A 215 -13.49 -11.76 2.00
N GLY A 216 -14.56 -11.30 2.65
CA GLY A 216 -14.46 -10.59 3.92
C GLY A 216 -13.72 -11.39 5.00
N HIS A 217 -13.89 -12.71 5.07
CA HIS A 217 -13.15 -13.57 6.01
C HIS A 217 -11.70 -13.86 5.61
N GLN A 218 -11.41 -13.90 4.30
CA GLN A 218 -10.05 -14.16 3.81
C GLN A 218 -9.15 -12.91 3.85
N PHE A 219 -9.71 -11.71 3.67
CA PHE A 219 -8.94 -10.46 3.61
C PHE A 219 -8.99 -9.65 4.90
N VAL A 220 -10.05 -9.76 5.71
CA VAL A 220 -10.22 -8.95 6.92
C VAL A 220 -10.49 -9.84 8.13
N MET A 221 -9.58 -9.78 9.11
CA MET A 221 -9.68 -10.62 10.30
C MET A 221 -10.94 -10.31 11.13
N GLY A 222 -11.43 -9.08 11.14
CA GLY A 222 -12.71 -8.70 11.75
C GLY A 222 -13.11 -7.29 11.33
N ARG A 223 -14.41 -6.97 11.35
CA ARG A 223 -14.90 -5.64 10.94
C ARG A 223 -14.55 -4.56 11.95
N SER A 224 -14.21 -4.97 13.17
CA SER A 224 -13.71 -4.12 14.24
C SER A 224 -12.51 -4.80 14.90
N ILE A 225 -11.71 -4.01 15.63
CA ILE A 225 -10.59 -4.56 16.40
C ILE A 225 -11.06 -5.59 17.44
N ALA A 226 -12.25 -5.40 18.01
CA ALA A 226 -12.84 -6.34 18.96
C ALA A 226 -13.14 -7.70 18.31
N GLU A 227 -13.78 -7.70 17.13
CA GLU A 227 -14.04 -8.94 16.38
C GLU A 227 -12.73 -9.63 15.99
N ALA A 228 -11.73 -8.87 15.54
CA ALA A 228 -10.44 -9.41 15.14
C ALA A 228 -9.72 -10.07 16.34
N LEU A 229 -9.77 -9.43 17.52
CA LEU A 229 -9.23 -9.97 18.76
C LEU A 229 -9.93 -11.25 19.22
N ASP A 230 -11.26 -11.30 19.15
CA ASP A 230 -12.01 -12.51 19.53
C ASP A 230 -11.67 -13.69 18.62
N ARG A 231 -11.49 -13.43 17.32
CA ARG A 231 -11.05 -14.47 16.37
C ARG A 231 -9.59 -14.88 16.58
N ALA A 232 -8.71 -13.95 16.93
CA ALA A 232 -7.32 -14.27 17.28
C ALA A 232 -7.25 -15.18 18.50
N GLY A 233 -8.18 -15.02 19.44
CA GLY A 233 -8.33 -15.84 20.63
C GLY A 233 -8.98 -17.21 20.41
N ALA A 234 -9.39 -17.59 19.19
CA ALA A 234 -9.98 -18.90 18.90
C ALA A 234 -8.93 -20.02 18.81
N LYS A 235 -9.30 -21.28 19.11
CA LYS A 235 -8.41 -22.44 19.29
C LYS A 235 -7.17 -22.45 18.37
N ASP A 236 -7.37 -22.60 17.06
CA ASP A 236 -6.28 -22.78 16.10
C ASP A 236 -5.48 -21.48 15.84
N ASN A 237 -6.04 -20.33 16.22
CA ASN A 237 -5.44 -19.01 16.03
C ASN A 237 -4.55 -18.59 17.21
N ARG A 238 -4.79 -19.12 18.42
CA ARG A 238 -4.04 -18.77 19.64
C ARG A 238 -2.54 -19.05 19.57
N ILE A 239 -2.11 -19.93 18.68
CA ILE A 239 -0.69 -20.28 18.52
C ILE A 239 0.11 -19.18 17.80
N TYR A 240 -0.56 -18.25 17.13
CA TYR A 240 0.06 -17.20 16.35
C TYR A 240 0.10 -15.87 17.12
N ARG A 241 1.12 -15.08 16.83
CA ARG A 241 1.18 -13.66 17.21
C ARG A 241 0.66 -12.82 16.06
N TYR A 242 -0.06 -11.75 16.38
CA TYR A 242 -0.75 -10.91 15.40
C TYR A 242 -0.22 -9.48 15.42
N SER A 243 -0.06 -8.91 14.23
CA SER A 243 0.08 -7.48 14.00
C SER A 243 -1.16 -7.01 13.25
N TYR A 244 -1.89 -6.04 13.79
CA TYR A 244 -3.15 -5.57 13.22
C TYR A 244 -2.91 -4.39 12.28
N ASP A 245 -3.28 -4.55 11.02
CA ASP A 245 -3.34 -3.47 10.03
C ASP A 245 -4.77 -2.88 10.04
N MET A 246 -4.87 -1.58 10.33
CA MET A 246 -6.15 -0.88 10.44
C MET A 246 -6.70 -0.40 9.09
N LEU A 247 -6.04 -0.73 7.96
CA LEU A 247 -6.45 -0.42 6.58
C LEU A 247 -6.59 1.07 6.25
N GLY A 248 -6.23 1.96 7.18
CA GLY A 248 -6.20 3.40 6.94
C GLY A 248 -4.92 3.81 6.23
N GLU A 249 -5.07 4.49 5.10
CA GLU A 249 -3.98 5.06 4.30
C GLU A 249 -4.43 6.34 3.59
N ALA A 250 -3.44 7.11 3.10
CA ALA A 250 -3.62 8.25 2.22
C ALA A 250 -4.74 9.21 2.66
N ALA A 251 -4.58 9.83 3.84
CA ALA A 251 -5.49 10.89 4.26
C ALA A 251 -5.49 12.00 3.19
N LEU A 252 -6.67 12.37 2.67
CA LEU A 252 -6.78 13.46 1.69
C LEU A 252 -7.05 14.80 2.39
N THR A 253 -7.68 14.73 3.56
CA THR A 253 -8.07 15.89 4.34
C THR A 253 -7.61 15.77 5.79
N GLN A 254 -7.58 16.91 6.50
CA GLN A 254 -7.30 16.92 7.93
C GLN A 254 -8.33 16.09 8.74
N PRO A 255 -9.65 16.16 8.46
CA PRO A 255 -10.63 15.25 9.07
C PRO A 255 -10.35 13.76 8.84
N ASP A 256 -9.84 13.36 7.67
CA ASP A 256 -9.44 11.96 7.44
C ASP A 256 -8.29 11.56 8.37
N ALA A 257 -7.25 12.40 8.45
CA ALA A 257 -6.10 12.16 9.31
C ALA A 257 -6.49 12.04 10.79
N GLU A 258 -7.43 12.87 11.25
CA GLU A 258 -7.98 12.80 12.61
C GLU A 258 -8.83 11.55 12.85
N ARG A 259 -9.60 11.12 11.84
CA ARG A 259 -10.37 9.87 11.90
C ARG A 259 -9.43 8.67 12.05
N TYR A 260 -8.36 8.61 11.25
CA TYR A 260 -7.36 7.54 11.34
C TYR A 260 -6.59 7.59 12.67
N MET A 261 -6.21 8.78 13.14
CA MET A 261 -5.58 8.94 14.46
C MET A 261 -6.46 8.37 15.58
N ARG A 262 -7.77 8.67 15.59
CA ARG A 262 -8.71 8.09 16.56
C ARG A 262 -8.79 6.57 16.43
N ALA A 263 -8.91 6.04 15.21
CA ALA A 263 -8.95 4.60 14.99
C ALA A 263 -7.70 3.88 15.50
N TYR A 264 -6.50 4.45 15.31
CA TYR A 264 -5.27 3.90 15.87
C TYR A 264 -5.23 3.97 17.40
N ARG A 265 -5.65 5.08 18.01
CA ARG A 265 -5.73 5.20 19.48
C ARG A 265 -6.65 4.14 20.07
N ASP A 266 -7.85 4.01 19.52
CA ASP A 266 -8.86 3.05 19.98
C ASP A 266 -8.36 1.61 19.84
N ALA A 267 -7.70 1.30 18.72
CA ALA A 267 -7.10 0.00 18.49
C ALA A 267 -5.96 -0.32 19.48
N ILE A 268 -5.05 0.63 19.73
CA ILE A 268 -3.96 0.45 20.70
C ILE A 268 -4.50 0.14 22.10
N VAL A 269 -5.53 0.88 22.54
CA VAL A 269 -6.18 0.64 23.84
C VAL A 269 -6.86 -0.73 23.88
N ALA A 270 -7.60 -1.10 22.84
CA ALA A 270 -8.28 -2.38 22.75
C ALA A 270 -7.30 -3.57 22.75
N LEU A 271 -6.15 -3.45 22.08
CA LEU A 271 -5.09 -4.43 22.07
C LEU A 271 -4.42 -4.57 23.44
N GLY A 272 -4.11 -3.44 24.09
CA GLY A 272 -3.53 -3.40 25.43
C GLY A 272 -4.40 -4.05 26.50
N ALA A 273 -5.72 -3.90 26.40
CA ALA A 273 -6.69 -4.48 27.33
C ALA A 273 -6.70 -6.01 27.36
N ARG A 274 -6.06 -6.70 26.39
CA ARG A 274 -5.90 -8.16 26.38
C ARG A 274 -4.67 -8.65 27.15
N GLY A 275 -3.84 -7.74 27.66
CA GLY A 275 -2.72 -8.05 28.53
C GLY A 275 -3.14 -8.35 29.98
N PRO A 276 -2.17 -8.43 30.92
CA PRO A 276 -0.76 -8.14 30.72
C PRO A 276 -0.04 -9.21 29.89
N PHE A 277 0.95 -8.77 29.11
CA PHE A 277 1.84 -9.66 28.34
C PHE A 277 3.19 -9.75 29.04
N ASN A 278 3.86 -10.89 28.92
CA ASN A 278 5.17 -11.12 29.57
C ASN A 278 6.27 -10.24 28.96
N ASP A 279 6.26 -10.09 27.64
CA ASP A 279 7.19 -9.27 26.87
C ASP A 279 6.45 -8.58 25.72
N VAL A 280 6.96 -7.43 25.27
CA VAL A 280 6.37 -6.68 24.15
C VAL A 280 6.46 -7.42 22.82
N LEU A 281 7.43 -8.32 22.67
CA LEU A 281 7.59 -9.21 21.51
C LEU A 281 6.60 -10.38 21.53
N ASP A 282 6.06 -10.69 22.71
CA ASP A 282 4.98 -11.67 22.88
C ASP A 282 3.59 -11.05 22.72
N ALA A 283 3.48 -9.75 22.99
CA ALA A 283 2.26 -8.98 22.83
C ALA A 283 1.82 -8.88 21.36
N PRO A 284 0.51 -8.68 21.10
CA PRO A 284 0.07 -8.23 19.79
C PRO A 284 0.74 -6.88 19.45
N SER A 285 0.75 -6.54 18.17
CA SER A 285 1.23 -5.24 17.71
C SER A 285 0.25 -4.58 16.76
N ILE A 286 0.44 -3.29 16.52
CA ILE A 286 -0.32 -2.52 15.52
C ILE A 286 0.61 -2.07 14.39
N SER A 287 0.12 -2.11 13.15
CA SER A 287 0.75 -1.54 11.98
C SER A 287 0.08 -0.21 11.65
N ILE A 288 0.88 0.84 11.43
CA ILE A 288 0.38 2.18 11.11
C ILE A 288 1.05 2.72 9.85
N LYS A 289 0.32 3.51 9.05
CA LYS A 289 0.84 4.17 7.85
C LYS A 289 0.98 5.67 8.11
N LEU A 290 2.08 6.27 7.69
CA LEU A 290 2.35 7.69 7.93
C LEU A 290 1.43 8.58 7.07
N SER A 291 1.13 8.14 5.84
CA SER A 291 0.16 8.81 4.97
C SER A 291 -1.25 8.91 5.56
N ALA A 292 -1.64 8.01 6.46
CA ALA A 292 -2.92 8.06 7.14
C ALA A 292 -2.98 9.17 8.20
N LEU A 293 -1.84 9.65 8.70
CA LEU A 293 -1.77 10.58 9.82
C LEU A 293 -1.56 12.04 9.40
N HIS A 294 -1.29 12.29 8.12
CA HIS A 294 -1.04 13.64 7.62
C HIS A 294 -1.44 13.78 6.14
N PRO A 295 -2.32 14.73 5.79
CA PRO A 295 -2.88 14.81 4.44
C PRO A 295 -1.87 15.24 3.36
N ARG A 296 -0.72 15.75 3.79
CA ARG A 296 0.37 16.21 2.91
C ARG A 296 1.68 15.54 3.31
N TYR A 297 1.65 14.22 3.47
CA TYR A 297 2.85 13.42 3.73
C TYR A 297 3.68 13.28 2.44
N GLU A 298 4.51 14.28 2.17
CA GLU A 298 5.33 14.41 0.97
C GLU A 298 6.58 15.25 1.25
N VAL A 299 7.66 15.02 0.49
CA VAL A 299 8.96 15.69 0.70
C VAL A 299 8.87 17.21 0.53
N SER A 300 7.99 17.70 -0.36
CA SER A 300 7.78 19.15 -0.58
C SER A 300 7.04 19.87 0.56
N LYS A 301 6.67 19.11 1.61
CA LYS A 301 6.04 19.59 2.85
C LYS A 301 6.76 19.03 4.08
N ARG A 302 8.05 18.70 3.94
CA ARG A 302 8.92 18.16 4.99
C ARG A 302 8.85 18.99 6.27
N ALA A 303 8.98 20.32 6.21
CA ALA A 303 8.92 21.16 7.41
C ALA A 303 7.59 21.01 8.16
N ARG A 304 6.48 20.96 7.41
CA ARG A 304 5.13 20.75 7.94
C ARG A 304 4.96 19.33 8.51
N VAL A 305 5.46 18.31 7.80
CA VAL A 305 5.47 16.92 8.26
C VAL A 305 6.23 16.80 9.58
N HIS A 306 7.38 17.46 9.73
CA HIS A 306 8.12 17.45 10.98
C HIS A 306 7.33 18.08 12.12
N ALA A 307 6.73 19.23 11.89
CA ALA A 307 5.95 19.95 12.90
C ALA A 307 4.66 19.22 13.30
N GLU A 308 3.98 18.57 12.35
CA GLU A 308 2.61 18.04 12.56
C GLU A 308 2.56 16.51 12.71
N LEU A 309 3.39 15.75 11.98
CA LEU A 309 3.31 14.28 11.96
C LEU A 309 4.17 13.63 13.05
N ILE A 310 5.36 14.17 13.36
CA ILE A 310 6.23 13.63 14.43
C ILE A 310 5.49 13.59 15.77
N PRO A 311 4.81 14.67 16.23
CA PRO A 311 4.09 14.63 17.50
C PRO A 311 2.96 13.60 17.52
N LYS A 312 2.22 13.44 16.42
CA LYS A 312 1.14 12.44 16.30
C LYS A 312 1.69 11.02 16.41
N LEU A 313 2.78 10.72 15.71
CA LEU A 313 3.42 9.42 15.77
C LEU A 313 3.99 9.12 17.16
N LEU A 314 4.63 10.12 17.79
CA LEU A 314 5.14 10.01 19.15
C LEU A 314 4.03 9.68 20.14
N GLU A 315 2.87 10.34 20.02
CA GLU A 315 1.72 10.10 20.87
C GLU A 315 1.22 8.64 20.75
N LEU A 316 1.10 8.11 19.53
CA LEU A 316 0.73 6.70 19.32
C LEU A 316 1.79 5.74 19.89
N ALA A 317 3.08 6.05 19.74
CA ALA A 317 4.17 5.26 20.29
C ALA A 317 4.15 5.25 21.83
N GLN A 318 3.91 6.40 22.46
CA GLN A 318 3.75 6.52 23.92
C GLN A 318 2.54 5.73 24.41
N LEU A 319 1.42 5.79 23.67
CA LEU A 319 0.22 5.03 23.99
C LEU A 319 0.46 3.52 23.86
N ALA A 320 1.15 3.06 22.81
CA ALA A 320 1.52 1.66 22.62
C ALA A 320 2.44 1.16 23.74
N LYS A 321 3.45 1.95 24.12
CA LYS A 321 4.31 1.70 25.28
C LYS A 321 3.49 1.55 26.56
N LYS A 322 2.60 2.49 26.85
CA LYS A 322 1.75 2.48 28.06
C LYS A 322 0.88 1.22 28.13
N ASN A 323 0.43 0.74 26.98
CA ASN A 323 -0.42 -0.45 26.85
C ASN A 323 0.37 -1.76 26.70
N GLY A 324 1.70 -1.72 26.71
CA GLY A 324 2.55 -2.91 26.65
C GLY A 324 2.49 -3.67 25.32
N ILE A 325 2.16 -3.00 24.21
CA ILE A 325 2.07 -3.62 22.88
C ILE A 325 3.17 -3.10 21.94
N GLY A 326 3.39 -3.81 20.83
CA GLY A 326 4.28 -3.35 19.76
C GLY A 326 3.61 -2.36 18.80
N LEU A 327 4.39 -1.50 18.16
CA LEU A 327 3.95 -0.59 17.11
C LEU A 327 4.96 -0.59 15.97
N THR A 328 4.51 -0.93 14.76
CA THR A 328 5.31 -0.96 13.54
C THR A 328 4.82 0.10 12.58
N VAL A 329 5.70 0.95 12.09
CA VAL A 329 5.41 1.88 10.99
C VAL A 329 5.58 1.14 9.66
N ASP A 330 4.55 1.11 8.83
CA ASP A 330 4.58 0.49 7.51
C ASP A 330 5.47 1.28 6.56
N ALA A 331 6.07 0.57 5.61
CA ALA A 331 6.78 1.17 4.49
C ALA A 331 5.78 1.42 3.36
N GLU A 332 5.88 2.59 2.72
CA GLU A 332 4.95 3.03 1.68
C GLU A 332 5.71 3.21 0.35
N GLU A 333 5.53 4.30 -0.37
CA GLU A 333 6.23 4.54 -1.63
C GLU A 333 7.71 4.91 -1.45
N ALA A 334 8.50 4.64 -2.50
CA ALA A 334 9.94 4.80 -2.51
C ALA A 334 10.43 6.25 -2.31
N ASP A 335 9.64 7.24 -2.73
CA ASP A 335 9.94 8.68 -2.56
C ASP A 335 9.75 9.16 -1.11
N ARG A 336 8.88 8.48 -0.35
CA ARG A 336 8.62 8.74 1.07
C ARG A 336 9.63 8.09 2.00
N LEU A 337 10.46 7.15 1.53
CA LEU A 337 11.40 6.39 2.37
C LEU A 337 12.30 7.29 3.22
N GLU A 338 12.95 8.30 2.64
CA GLU A 338 13.85 9.15 3.43
C GLU A 338 13.10 10.01 4.44
N LEU A 339 11.95 10.57 4.04
CA LEU A 339 11.10 11.35 4.93
C LEU A 339 10.54 10.49 6.08
N SER A 340 10.18 9.23 5.80
CA SER A 340 9.73 8.28 6.82
C SER A 340 10.83 8.00 7.84
N LEU A 341 12.07 7.79 7.40
CA LEU A 341 13.20 7.55 8.29
C LEU A 341 13.48 8.74 9.20
N GLU A 342 13.34 9.97 8.71
CA GLU A 342 13.45 11.16 9.56
C GLU A 342 12.39 11.17 10.66
N VAL A 343 11.12 10.95 10.29
CA VAL A 343 9.99 10.95 11.23
C VAL A 343 10.14 9.82 12.27
N ILE A 344 10.44 8.61 11.81
CA ILE A 344 10.58 7.41 12.66
C ILE A 344 11.77 7.56 13.61
N THR A 345 12.91 8.06 13.14
CA THR A 345 14.11 8.18 13.98
C THR A 345 14.01 9.34 14.98
N ALA A 346 13.29 10.43 14.64
CA ALA A 346 12.96 11.48 15.59
C ALA A 346 12.12 10.93 16.75
N VAL A 347 11.09 10.14 16.46
CA VAL A 347 10.27 9.47 17.50
C VAL A 347 11.08 8.45 18.28
N HIS A 348 11.89 7.62 17.61
CA HIS A 348 12.74 6.65 18.29
C HIS A 348 13.74 7.28 19.26
N ALA A 349 14.27 8.46 18.96
CA ALA A 349 15.21 9.17 19.83
C ALA A 349 14.56 9.78 21.08
N ASP A 350 13.23 9.90 21.12
CA ASP A 350 12.52 10.52 22.24
C ASP A 350 12.67 9.71 23.53
N THR A 351 13.01 10.39 24.63
CA THR A 351 13.32 9.75 25.93
C THR A 351 12.07 9.22 26.63
N SER A 352 10.87 9.71 26.29
CA SER A 352 9.60 9.19 26.82
C SER A 352 9.37 7.72 26.46
N LEU A 353 10.07 7.22 25.45
CA LEU A 353 10.00 5.83 24.99
C LEU A 353 11.09 4.92 25.60
N ASN A 354 11.94 5.42 26.50
CA ASN A 354 12.98 4.61 27.17
C ASN A 354 12.40 3.38 27.90
N GLY A 355 13.11 2.26 27.87
CA GLY A 355 12.67 1.00 28.50
C GLY A 355 11.61 0.22 27.72
N TRP A 356 11.27 0.64 26.49
CA TRP A 356 10.33 -0.07 25.62
C TRP A 356 10.98 -0.41 24.28
N ASN A 357 11.00 -1.69 23.93
CA ASN A 357 11.58 -2.21 22.68
C ASN A 357 10.50 -2.67 21.68
N GLY A 358 9.29 -2.12 21.76
CA GLY A 358 8.18 -2.45 20.86
C GLY A 358 8.06 -1.55 19.62
N TYR A 359 8.87 -0.50 19.51
CA TYR A 359 8.83 0.43 18.39
C TYR A 359 9.59 -0.11 17.18
N GLY A 360 8.99 -0.03 16.00
CA GLY A 360 9.52 -0.66 14.81
C GLY A 360 9.07 -0.05 13.50
N LEU A 361 9.57 -0.63 12.42
CA LEU A 361 9.21 -0.27 11.06
C LEU A 361 9.35 -1.46 10.10
N ALA A 362 8.66 -1.37 8.96
CA ALA A 362 8.91 -2.25 7.83
C ALA A 362 10.05 -1.72 6.95
N VAL A 363 10.81 -2.63 6.33
CA VAL A 363 11.86 -2.32 5.35
C VAL A 363 11.61 -3.17 4.11
N GLN A 364 11.55 -2.54 2.94
CA GLN A 364 11.23 -3.21 1.67
C GLN A 364 12.50 -3.63 0.93
N ALA A 365 12.73 -4.94 0.83
CA ALA A 365 13.91 -5.56 0.22
C ALA A 365 13.97 -5.40 -1.31
N TYR A 366 12.87 -5.03 -1.98
CA TYR A 366 12.84 -4.73 -3.41
C TYR A 366 13.51 -3.39 -3.77
N LEU A 367 13.80 -2.53 -2.78
CA LEU A 367 14.51 -1.27 -3.00
C LEU A 367 16.01 -1.51 -2.93
N LYS A 368 16.75 -0.96 -3.89
CA LYS A 368 18.22 -0.94 -3.92
C LYS A 368 18.84 -0.31 -2.65
N ARG A 369 18.04 0.49 -1.94
CA ARG A 369 18.39 1.17 -0.68
C ARG A 369 18.28 0.28 0.56
N ALA A 370 17.66 -0.89 0.51
CA ALA A 370 17.32 -1.69 1.69
C ALA A 370 18.51 -2.04 2.61
N PRO A 371 19.68 -2.47 2.11
CA PRO A 371 20.85 -2.73 2.97
C PRO A 371 21.29 -1.46 3.73
N PHE A 372 21.30 -0.32 3.04
CA PHE A 372 21.69 0.97 3.62
C PHE A 372 20.68 1.47 4.65
N VAL A 373 19.39 1.16 4.48
CA VAL A 373 18.35 1.39 5.50
C VAL A 373 18.65 0.56 6.76
N ILE A 374 19.02 -0.71 6.62
CA ILE A 374 19.35 -1.58 7.75
C ILE A 374 20.57 -1.04 8.51
N ASP A 375 21.62 -0.62 7.80
CA ASP A 375 22.80 0.00 8.41
C ASP A 375 22.44 1.29 9.16
N TRP A 376 21.65 2.16 8.54
CA TRP A 376 21.14 3.38 9.16
C TRP A 376 20.39 3.10 10.46
N LEU A 377 19.45 2.14 10.44
CA LEU A 377 18.69 1.74 11.62
C LEU A 377 19.60 1.18 12.72
N ALA A 378 20.60 0.39 12.37
CA ALA A 378 21.57 -0.14 13.32
C ALA A 378 22.39 0.98 13.99
N GLU A 379 22.82 1.98 13.23
CA GLU A 379 23.50 3.17 13.78
C GLU A 379 22.60 3.97 14.72
N LYS A 380 21.34 4.23 14.34
CA LYS A 380 20.39 4.97 15.19
C LYS A 380 20.03 4.20 16.46
N ALA A 381 19.83 2.89 16.37
CA ALA A 381 19.58 2.02 17.51
C ALA A 381 20.73 2.04 18.52
N ARG A 382 21.98 1.93 18.05
CA ARG A 382 23.17 2.01 18.90
C ARG A 382 23.29 3.37 19.58
N LYS A 383 23.04 4.46 18.85
CA LYS A 383 23.09 5.83 19.39
C LYS A 383 22.02 6.08 20.47
N ALA A 384 20.81 5.55 20.27
CA ALA A 384 19.71 5.69 21.23
C ALA A 384 19.75 4.67 22.38
N GLY A 385 20.61 3.65 22.31
CA GLY A 385 20.64 2.56 23.30
C GLY A 385 19.35 1.74 23.32
N ARG A 386 18.61 1.68 22.20
CA ARG A 386 17.28 1.07 22.10
C ARG A 386 17.15 0.26 20.82
N ARG A 387 16.41 -0.84 20.86
CA ARG A 387 16.22 -1.72 19.70
C ARG A 387 15.04 -1.25 18.84
N PHE A 388 15.14 -1.46 17.54
CA PHE A 388 13.99 -1.43 16.63
C PHE A 388 13.43 -2.84 16.43
N CYS A 389 12.11 -2.96 16.36
CA CYS A 389 11.46 -4.11 15.73
C CYS A 389 11.45 -3.91 14.21
N VAL A 390 12.32 -4.62 13.48
CA VAL A 390 12.44 -4.45 12.02
C VAL A 390 11.71 -5.60 11.31
N ARG A 391 10.67 -5.26 10.54
CA ARG A 391 9.96 -6.21 9.68
C ARG A 391 10.50 -6.12 8.26
N LEU A 392 11.27 -7.11 7.83
CA LEU A 392 11.76 -7.18 6.46
C LEU A 392 10.69 -7.77 5.53
N VAL A 393 10.28 -7.01 4.53
CA VAL A 393 9.29 -7.41 3.50
C VAL A 393 9.92 -7.33 2.12
N LYS A 394 9.27 -7.86 1.07
CA LYS A 394 9.74 -7.64 -0.31
C LYS A 394 9.39 -6.23 -0.78
N GLY A 395 8.12 -5.93 -0.93
CA GLY A 395 7.60 -4.65 -1.41
C GLY A 395 6.16 -4.49 -0.96
#